data_AF-A0A2C6KGG3-F1
#
_entry.id   AF-A0A2C6KGG3-F1
#
_cell.length_a   1.000
_cell.length_b   1.000
_cell.length_c   1.000
_cell.angle_alpha   90.00
_cell.angle_beta   90.00
_cell.angle_gamma   90.00
#
_symmetry.space_group_name_H-M   'P 1'
#
loop_
_entity.id
_entity.type
_entity.pdbx_description
1 polymer ?
#
loop_
_entity_poly.entity_id
_entity_poly.type
_entity_poly.pdbx_seq_one_letter_code
_entity_poly.pdbx_strand_id
1 'polypeptide(L)'
;MCPLLPTLFLLSSLPVRQPSDLCLFSFFSFLFFLDRAVDQMRAEIGRMLKQEDGKTIQPVSFIVPRKNQDIFQADLYPPSPDIEPTMTSADWLAGKTLPLRRRAVKPGDVIVSSHNRRMTIDPAMTGGGGGGGTPPTGGAAAGGGGGADPKEVQRLQSEVESLKAQAAEADKLRRENENLRAKVQKLQSELAEASASSSSASGSSDPALSQKLSALEEELSNERARNAQQEGKLRDLESRFISAKKGENAAVERYKDLEVKYRELKSQMEQAQGTLYRAATLSGLDADMKHELNEMRDFFRDILQHSDEEGE
;
A
#
# COMPACT_ATOMS: atom_id res chain seq x y z
N MET A 1 -25.70 21.80 -24.20
CA MET A 1 -24.84 22.70 -24.99
C MET A 1 -23.45 22.09 -25.04
N CYS A 2 -23.04 21.55 -26.19
CA CYS A 2 -21.62 21.40 -26.53
C CYS A 2 -21.02 22.80 -26.76
N PRO A 3 -19.72 22.99 -26.55
CA PRO A 3 -18.79 22.98 -27.69
C PRO A 3 -17.44 22.28 -27.38
N LEU A 4 -16.91 21.44 -28.28
CA LEU A 4 -15.95 21.70 -29.39
C LEU A 4 -14.49 21.39 -29.01
N LEU A 5 -13.91 20.38 -29.69
CA LEU A 5 -12.47 20.19 -29.89
C LEU A 5 -11.89 21.34 -30.76
N PRO A 6 -10.56 21.56 -30.76
CA PRO A 6 -9.78 21.12 -31.95
C PRO A 6 -8.29 20.71 -31.71
N THR A 7 -7.80 19.84 -32.63
CA THR A 7 -6.46 19.80 -33.32
C THR A 7 -5.13 19.74 -32.53
N LEU A 8 -4.25 18.72 -32.67
CA LEU A 8 -3.31 18.31 -33.76
C LEU A 8 -2.12 19.27 -34.06
N PHE A 9 -0.90 18.69 -34.13
CA PHE A 9 0.45 19.22 -34.46
C PHE A 9 1.16 20.01 -33.32
N LEU A 10 2.46 19.89 -33.02
CA LEU A 10 3.67 19.66 -33.82
C LEU A 10 4.80 19.02 -32.94
N LEU A 11 5.50 18.00 -33.45
CA LEU A 11 6.83 17.58 -32.98
C LEU A 11 7.92 18.33 -33.77
N SER A 12 8.80 19.06 -33.09
CA SER A 12 10.16 19.48 -33.51
C SER A 12 10.85 19.95 -32.22
N SER A 13 12.10 19.69 -31.86
CA SER A 13 13.35 19.30 -32.53
C SER A 13 14.29 18.74 -31.44
N LEU A 14 15.09 17.70 -31.69
CA LEU A 14 16.58 17.65 -31.68
C LEU A 14 17.02 16.23 -31.25
N PRO A 15 18.24 15.74 -31.59
CA PRO A 15 18.91 15.73 -32.88
C PRO A 15 19.25 14.30 -33.35
N VAL A 16 19.48 14.17 -34.66
CA VAL A 16 20.09 13.01 -35.32
C VAL A 16 21.53 12.83 -34.84
N ARG A 17 21.87 11.62 -34.37
CA ARG A 17 23.23 11.07 -34.37
C ARG A 17 23.16 9.55 -34.57
N GLN A 18 23.64 9.08 -35.71
CA GLN A 18 24.03 7.68 -35.96
C GLN A 18 25.57 7.62 -36.03
N PRO A 19 26.24 6.45 -36.07
CA PRO A 19 25.77 5.04 -36.03
C PRO A 19 26.51 4.19 -34.95
N SER A 20 26.25 2.88 -34.94
CA SER A 20 26.96 1.77 -34.24
C SER A 20 26.92 1.76 -32.70
N ASP A 21 25.93 1.08 -32.13
CA ASP A 21 26.10 -0.28 -31.58
C ASP A 21 24.88 -0.71 -30.74
N LEU A 22 24.44 -1.95 -31.00
CA LEU A 22 23.56 -2.79 -30.17
C LEU A 22 22.12 -2.29 -29.93
N CYS A 23 21.26 -2.73 -30.84
CA CYS A 23 19.82 -2.87 -30.66
C CYS A 23 19.49 -3.78 -29.46
N LEU A 24 19.24 -3.21 -28.28
CA LEU A 24 18.64 -3.88 -27.13
C LEU A 24 17.64 -2.97 -26.42
N PHE A 25 16.69 -2.41 -27.16
CA PHE A 25 15.42 -1.96 -26.57
C PHE A 25 14.35 -2.99 -26.85
N SER A 26 14.41 -4.11 -26.12
CA SER A 26 13.27 -5.02 -26.05
C SER A 26 12.51 -4.72 -24.77
N PHE A 27 11.47 -3.88 -24.88
CA PHE A 27 10.43 -3.76 -23.87
C PHE A 27 9.65 -5.09 -23.85
N PHE A 28 10.19 -6.11 -23.18
CA PHE A 28 9.51 -7.40 -23.06
C PHE A 28 8.29 -7.26 -22.15
N SER A 29 7.11 -7.18 -22.76
CA SER A 29 5.85 -7.38 -22.06
C SER A 29 5.66 -8.88 -21.81
N PHE A 30 5.45 -9.27 -20.55
CA PHE A 30 5.15 -10.65 -20.16
C PHE A 30 4.00 -10.70 -19.15
N LEU A 31 3.16 -11.73 -19.24
CA LEU A 31 2.04 -11.99 -18.33
C LEU A 31 2.16 -13.39 -17.74
N PHE A 32 2.02 -13.51 -16.42
CA PHE A 32 1.98 -14.81 -15.74
C PHE A 32 0.54 -15.25 -15.47
N PHE A 33 0.25 -16.51 -15.80
CA PHE A 33 -0.92 -17.22 -15.32
C PHE A 33 -0.55 -18.00 -14.07
N LEU A 34 -1.35 -17.81 -13.03
CA LEU A 34 -1.23 -18.54 -11.77
C LEU A 34 -2.24 -19.69 -11.75
N ASP A 35 -1.77 -20.83 -11.21
CA ASP A 35 -2.44 -22.01 -10.58
C ASP A 35 -3.73 -22.60 -11.18
N ARG A 36 -4.65 -21.79 -11.69
CA ARG A 36 -5.97 -22.21 -12.21
C ARG A 36 -6.03 -22.40 -13.72
N ALA A 37 -5.07 -21.82 -14.45
CA ALA A 37 -5.00 -21.91 -15.92
C ALA A 37 -3.79 -22.74 -16.40
N VAL A 38 -3.16 -23.47 -15.48
CA VAL A 38 -2.00 -24.33 -15.77
C VAL A 38 -2.45 -25.78 -15.96
N ASP A 39 -1.70 -26.53 -16.76
CA ASP A 39 -1.96 -27.94 -17.00
C ASP A 39 -1.46 -28.78 -15.80
N GLN A 40 -2.40 -29.13 -14.93
CA GLN A 40 -2.13 -29.88 -13.71
C GLN A 40 -1.68 -31.33 -13.97
N MET A 41 -2.06 -31.92 -15.11
CA MET A 41 -1.65 -33.28 -15.44
C MET A 41 -0.16 -33.30 -15.74
N ARG A 42 0.34 -32.29 -16.46
CA ARG A 42 1.76 -32.19 -16.85
C ARG A 42 2.68 -31.61 -15.77
N ALA A 43 2.21 -31.49 -14.53
CA ALA A 43 2.96 -30.84 -13.45
C ALA A 43 3.44 -29.41 -13.79
N GLU A 44 2.64 -28.67 -14.59
CA GLU A 44 2.88 -27.25 -14.87
C GLU A 44 2.46 -26.42 -13.65
N ILE A 45 3.38 -25.61 -13.11
CA ILE A 45 3.14 -24.77 -11.94
C ILE A 45 2.90 -23.30 -12.30
N GLY A 46 3.26 -22.91 -13.53
CA GLY A 46 3.08 -21.55 -14.01
C GLY A 46 3.23 -21.48 -15.52
N ARG A 47 2.57 -20.49 -16.12
CA ARG A 47 2.71 -20.20 -17.54
C ARG A 47 2.96 -18.72 -17.75
N MET A 48 4.06 -18.38 -18.41
CA MET A 48 4.35 -17.02 -18.84
C MET A 48 3.99 -16.88 -20.32
N LEU A 49 3.19 -15.87 -20.66
CA LEU A 49 2.98 -15.45 -22.03
C LEU A 49 3.99 -14.35 -22.33
N LYS A 50 4.97 -14.66 -23.17
CA LYS A 50 5.99 -13.72 -23.64
C LYS A 50 5.54 -13.13 -24.96
N GLN A 51 5.51 -11.81 -25.07
CA GLN A 51 5.29 -11.15 -26.35
C GLN A 51 6.61 -11.06 -27.12
N GLU A 52 6.62 -11.52 -28.36
CA GLU A 52 7.75 -11.46 -29.28
C GLU A 52 7.40 -10.51 -30.45
N ASP A 53 8.28 -9.53 -30.67
CA ASP A 53 8.24 -8.54 -31.76
C ASP A 53 6.91 -7.82 -31.97
N GLY A 54 6.09 -7.71 -30.92
CA GLY A 54 4.79 -7.03 -30.99
C GLY A 54 3.70 -7.75 -31.79
N LYS A 55 3.94 -8.98 -32.24
CA LYS A 55 3.07 -9.69 -33.19
C LYS A 55 2.66 -11.07 -32.72
N THR A 56 3.52 -11.75 -31.97
CA THR A 56 3.29 -13.13 -31.53
C THR A 56 3.36 -13.21 -30.00
N ILE A 57 2.52 -14.08 -29.43
CA ILE A 57 2.53 -14.39 -28.01
C ILE A 57 3.00 -15.83 -27.87
N GLN A 58 4.17 -16.02 -27.30
CA GLN A 58 4.79 -17.32 -27.07
C GLN A 58 4.50 -17.78 -25.62
N PRO A 59 3.80 -18.90 -25.41
CA PRO A 59 3.63 -19.46 -24.08
C PRO A 59 4.91 -20.20 -23.63
N VAL A 60 5.35 -19.92 -22.42
CA VAL A 60 6.48 -20.55 -21.73
C VAL A 60 5.94 -21.22 -20.47
N SER A 61 5.95 -22.56 -20.44
CA SER A 61 5.46 -23.37 -19.33
C SER A 61 6.58 -23.69 -18.35
N PHE A 62 6.33 -23.48 -17.06
CA PHE A 62 7.22 -23.87 -15.97
C PHE A 62 6.72 -25.21 -15.41
N ILE A 63 7.50 -26.27 -15.62
CA ILE A 63 7.12 -27.65 -15.29
C ILE A 63 8.09 -28.20 -14.25
N VAL A 64 7.56 -28.85 -13.22
CA VAL A 64 8.37 -29.55 -12.23
C VAL A 64 8.75 -30.93 -12.79
N PRO A 65 10.05 -31.27 -12.93
CA PRO A 65 10.46 -32.57 -13.45
C PRO A 65 10.10 -33.67 -12.44
N ARG A 66 9.15 -34.55 -12.82
CA ARG A 66 8.71 -35.71 -12.02
C ARG A 66 8.84 -36.99 -12.85
N LYS A 67 8.98 -38.13 -12.15
CA LYS A 67 9.06 -39.46 -12.77
C LYS A 67 7.76 -39.86 -13.49
N ASN A 68 6.61 -39.45 -12.94
CA ASN A 68 5.29 -39.79 -13.47
C ASN A 68 4.60 -38.50 -13.91
N GLN A 69 4.64 -38.19 -15.21
CA GLN A 69 4.09 -36.95 -15.77
C GLN A 69 2.61 -37.07 -16.18
N ASP A 70 2.03 -38.26 -16.13
CA ASP A 70 0.62 -38.51 -16.50
C ASP A 70 -0.28 -38.72 -15.27
N ILE A 71 0.26 -38.51 -14.06
CA ILE A 71 -0.45 -38.66 -12.79
C ILE A 71 -0.51 -37.33 -12.09
N PHE A 72 -1.71 -36.96 -11.63
CA PHE A 72 -1.94 -35.74 -10.87
C PHE A 72 -1.10 -35.72 -9.57
N GLN A 73 -0.27 -34.69 -9.43
CA GLN A 73 0.62 -34.50 -8.29
C GLN A 73 -0.02 -33.54 -7.29
N ALA A 74 -0.77 -34.07 -6.33
CA ALA A 74 -1.55 -33.26 -5.37
C ALA A 74 -0.68 -32.36 -4.46
N ASP A 75 0.61 -32.67 -4.30
CA ASP A 75 1.57 -31.88 -3.52
C ASP A 75 1.95 -30.55 -4.19
N LEU A 76 1.84 -30.45 -5.52
CA LEU A 76 2.20 -29.25 -6.27
C LEU A 76 1.10 -28.18 -6.28
N TYR A 77 -0.14 -28.56 -5.99
CA TYR A 77 -1.33 -27.70 -6.13
C TYR A 77 -2.02 -27.49 -4.78
N PRO A 78 -1.44 -26.65 -3.88
CA PRO A 78 -2.10 -26.29 -2.63
C PRO A 78 -3.41 -25.52 -2.88
N PRO A 79 -4.29 -25.38 -1.87
CA PRO A 79 -5.52 -24.60 -2.01
C PRO A 79 -5.25 -23.15 -2.44
N SER A 80 -5.55 -22.84 -3.71
CA SER A 80 -5.36 -21.52 -4.32
C SER A 80 -6.56 -20.60 -4.08
N PRO A 81 -6.37 -19.28 -4.23
CA PRO A 81 -7.46 -18.29 -4.21
C PRO A 81 -8.62 -18.68 -5.14
N ASP A 82 -9.85 -18.59 -4.62
CA ASP A 82 -11.05 -18.84 -5.40
C ASP A 82 -11.48 -17.63 -6.25
N ILE A 83 -12.29 -17.86 -7.28
CA ILE A 83 -12.83 -16.79 -8.14
C ILE A 83 -13.89 -15.97 -7.40
N GLU A 84 -14.57 -16.60 -6.42
CA GLU A 84 -15.59 -15.94 -5.63
C GLU A 84 -14.96 -15.02 -4.56
N PRO A 85 -15.37 -13.73 -4.51
CA PRO A 85 -14.85 -12.82 -3.51
C PRO A 85 -15.29 -13.26 -2.11
N THR A 86 -14.38 -13.18 -1.12
CA THR A 86 -14.72 -13.52 0.27
C THR A 86 -15.74 -12.55 0.88
N MET A 87 -15.65 -11.28 0.52
CA MET A 87 -16.43 -10.20 1.11
C MET A 87 -16.94 -9.24 0.04
N THR A 88 -17.99 -8.51 0.36
CA THR A 88 -18.49 -7.44 -0.49
C THR A 88 -17.65 -6.17 -0.32
N SER A 89 -17.74 -5.25 -1.27
CA SER A 89 -17.08 -3.94 -1.18
C SER A 89 -17.54 -3.15 0.04
N ALA A 90 -18.83 -3.22 0.40
CA ALA A 90 -19.38 -2.56 1.57
C ALA A 90 -18.76 -3.09 2.88
N ASP A 91 -18.58 -4.41 2.99
CA ASP A 91 -17.94 -5.04 4.15
C ASP A 91 -16.47 -4.63 4.28
N TRP A 92 -15.75 -4.59 3.16
CA TRP A 92 -14.35 -4.15 3.14
C TRP A 92 -14.20 -2.67 3.54
N LEU A 93 -15.06 -1.80 3.00
CA LEU A 93 -15.09 -0.38 3.36
C LEU A 93 -15.49 -0.15 4.83
N ALA A 94 -16.30 -1.04 5.41
CA ALA A 94 -16.63 -1.04 6.83
C ALA A 94 -15.47 -1.55 7.72
N GLY A 95 -14.30 -1.84 7.13
CA GLY A 95 -13.10 -2.28 7.86
C GLY A 95 -13.10 -3.76 8.24
N LYS A 96 -14.01 -4.58 7.69
CA LYS A 96 -13.98 -6.02 7.91
C LYS A 96 -12.85 -6.65 7.10
N THR A 97 -12.06 -7.51 7.75
CA THR A 97 -11.00 -8.29 7.11
C THR A 97 -11.33 -9.77 7.26
N LEU A 98 -11.59 -10.44 6.15
CA LEU A 98 -11.82 -11.88 6.08
C LEU A 98 -10.71 -12.53 5.23
N PRO A 99 -10.27 -13.75 5.59
CA PRO A 99 -9.24 -14.46 4.84
C PRO A 99 -9.73 -14.80 3.43
N LEU A 100 -8.81 -14.78 2.46
CA LEU A 100 -9.14 -15.10 1.08
C LEU A 100 -9.72 -16.52 0.97
N ARG A 101 -10.86 -16.68 0.28
CA ARG A 101 -11.42 -18.00 0.00
C ARG A 101 -10.42 -18.80 -0.83
N ARG A 102 -10.19 -20.04 -0.43
CA ARG A 102 -9.26 -20.94 -1.11
C ARG A 102 -9.99 -22.22 -1.48
N ARG A 103 -9.69 -22.76 -2.67
CA ARG A 103 -10.25 -24.01 -3.19
C ARG A 103 -9.11 -24.84 -3.75
N ALA A 104 -9.07 -26.11 -3.36
CA ALA A 104 -8.20 -27.10 -4.01
C ALA A 104 -8.82 -27.45 -5.37
N VAL A 105 -8.05 -27.29 -6.44
CA VAL A 105 -8.50 -27.58 -7.80
C VAL A 105 -7.88 -28.88 -8.26
N LYS A 106 -8.73 -29.76 -8.80
CA LYS A 106 -8.32 -31.02 -9.39
C LYS A 106 -8.47 -30.96 -10.91
N PRO A 107 -7.75 -31.80 -11.65
CA PRO A 107 -7.90 -31.90 -13.10
C PRO A 107 -9.35 -32.27 -13.44
N GLY A 108 -10.00 -31.46 -14.29
CA GLY A 108 -11.39 -31.66 -14.70
C GLY A 108 -12.44 -30.85 -13.93
N ASP A 109 -12.05 -30.10 -12.88
CA ASP A 109 -12.97 -29.20 -12.19
C ASP A 109 -13.33 -28.00 -13.09
N VAL A 110 -14.59 -27.93 -13.53
CA VAL A 110 -15.12 -26.75 -14.24
C VAL A 110 -15.63 -25.74 -13.21
N ILE A 111 -14.92 -24.63 -13.04
CA ILE A 111 -15.32 -23.58 -12.10
C ILE A 111 -16.23 -22.59 -12.81
N VAL A 112 -17.54 -22.76 -12.62
CA VAL A 112 -18.56 -21.80 -13.06
C VAL A 112 -18.81 -20.82 -11.92
N SER A 113 -18.59 -19.53 -12.16
CA SER A 113 -19.04 -18.48 -11.23
C SER A 113 -20.57 -18.47 -11.21
N SER A 114 -21.17 -18.76 -10.07
CA SER A 114 -22.63 -18.75 -9.86
C SER A 114 -23.25 -17.37 -10.06
N HIS A 115 -22.43 -16.31 -10.00
CA HIS A 115 -22.88 -14.93 -10.15
C HIS A 115 -22.77 -14.50 -11.62
N ASN A 116 -23.91 -14.16 -12.22
CA ASN A 116 -23.96 -13.50 -13.52
C ASN A 116 -23.28 -12.14 -13.38
N ARG A 117 -22.07 -11.97 -13.93
CA ARG A 117 -21.32 -10.71 -13.90
C ARG A 117 -21.97 -9.69 -14.84
N ARG A 118 -23.15 -9.22 -14.48
CA ARG A 118 -23.68 -7.97 -15.04
C ARG A 118 -23.20 -6.85 -14.11
N MET A 119 -22.35 -5.98 -14.65
CA MET A 119 -22.00 -4.72 -14.00
C MET A 119 -23.26 -3.82 -14.04
N THR A 120 -24.20 -4.02 -13.12
CA THR A 120 -25.27 -3.07 -12.82
C THR A 120 -24.89 -2.32 -11.56
N ILE A 121 -24.84 -0.99 -11.67
CA ILE A 121 -24.63 -0.07 -10.55
C ILE A 121 -25.99 0.08 -9.89
N ASP A 122 -26.24 -0.66 -8.80
CA ASP A 122 -27.44 -0.47 -7.98
C ASP A 122 -27.05 0.10 -6.60
N PRO A 123 -27.66 1.20 -6.14
CA PRO A 123 -27.35 1.83 -4.86
C PRO A 123 -28.37 1.43 -3.77
N ALA A 124 -27.92 0.75 -2.70
CA ALA A 124 -28.52 0.76 -1.35
C ALA A 124 -27.76 -0.22 -0.44
N MET A 125 -27.07 0.22 0.61
CA MET A 125 -27.56 0.29 2.01
C MET A 125 -28.33 -0.96 2.50
N THR A 126 -27.82 -1.61 3.56
CA THR A 126 -28.40 -1.65 4.93
C THR A 126 -27.95 -2.89 5.71
N GLY A 127 -27.32 -2.67 6.87
CA GLY A 127 -27.66 -3.38 8.12
C GLY A 127 -26.94 -4.70 8.48
N GLY A 128 -26.17 -4.64 9.57
CA GLY A 128 -26.49 -5.45 10.76
C GLY A 128 -25.64 -6.68 11.11
N GLY A 129 -24.86 -6.56 12.18
CA GLY A 129 -25.04 -7.41 13.37
C GLY A 129 -24.12 -8.62 13.63
N GLY A 130 -23.28 -8.51 14.68
CA GLY A 130 -22.87 -9.56 15.63
C GLY A 130 -21.90 -10.66 15.12
N GLY A 131 -20.90 -11.16 15.85
CA GLY A 131 -20.43 -10.98 17.22
C GLY A 131 -19.49 -12.16 17.58
N GLY A 132 -18.46 -11.90 18.38
CA GLY A 132 -17.79 -12.87 19.27
C GLY A 132 -16.75 -13.84 18.69
N GLY A 133 -15.48 -13.70 19.12
CA GLY A 133 -14.47 -14.76 19.00
C GLY A 133 -13.03 -14.26 19.22
N THR A 134 -12.46 -14.57 20.39
CA THR A 134 -11.11 -14.25 20.89
C THR A 134 -9.95 -14.89 20.08
N PRO A 135 -8.70 -14.40 20.23
CA PRO A 135 -7.60 -14.63 19.28
C PRO A 135 -6.80 -15.91 19.58
N PRO A 136 -5.92 -16.32 18.62
CA PRO A 136 -4.55 -16.60 19.02
C PRO A 136 -3.51 -15.91 18.13
N THR A 137 -2.64 -15.20 18.83
CA THR A 137 -1.18 -15.05 18.65
C THR A 137 -0.47 -15.90 17.59
N GLY A 138 0.44 -15.25 16.85
CA GLY A 138 1.79 -15.78 16.59
C GLY A 138 2.32 -15.70 15.16
N GLY A 139 3.29 -14.80 14.93
CA GLY A 139 4.42 -14.91 13.97
C GLY A 139 4.08 -14.94 12.46
N ALA A 140 4.94 -14.54 11.52
CA ALA A 140 6.28 -14.00 11.57
C ALA A 140 6.53 -13.23 10.26
N ALA A 141 7.46 -12.28 10.34
CA ALA A 141 7.89 -11.42 9.26
C ALA A 141 8.67 -12.17 8.16
N ALA A 142 8.58 -11.67 6.93
CA ALA A 142 9.62 -11.82 5.92
C ALA A 142 9.87 -10.42 5.34
N GLY A 143 11.04 -9.87 5.69
CA GLY A 143 11.56 -8.63 5.15
C GLY A 143 12.27 -8.88 3.83
N GLY A 144 12.05 -7.99 2.86
CA GLY A 144 12.92 -7.77 1.72
C GLY A 144 13.40 -6.33 1.78
N GLY A 145 14.69 -6.13 2.02
CA GLY A 145 15.33 -4.81 2.00
C GLY A 145 15.37 -4.29 0.58
N GLY A 146 14.59 -3.24 0.31
CA GLY A 146 14.73 -2.42 -0.90
C GLY A 146 15.59 -1.22 -0.57
N GLY A 147 16.73 -1.10 -1.24
CA GLY A 147 17.42 0.19 -1.33
C GLY A 147 16.46 1.21 -1.92
N ALA A 148 16.26 2.33 -1.22
CA ALA A 148 15.32 3.36 -1.61
C ALA A 148 15.77 3.98 -2.94
N ASP A 149 14.95 3.81 -3.98
CA ASP A 149 15.18 4.43 -5.28
C ASP A 149 15.18 5.97 -5.10
N PRO A 150 16.24 6.69 -5.51
CA PRO A 150 16.40 8.13 -5.25
C PRO A 150 15.25 8.97 -5.85
N LYS A 151 14.54 8.46 -6.87
CA LYS A 151 13.34 9.09 -7.43
C LYS A 151 12.13 9.01 -6.49
N GLU A 152 12.06 7.97 -5.68
CA GLU A 152 10.98 7.77 -4.72
C GLU A 152 11.15 8.69 -3.51
N VAL A 153 12.39 8.91 -3.06
CA VAL A 153 12.71 9.90 -2.01
C VAL A 153 12.31 11.32 -2.44
N GLN A 154 12.61 11.71 -3.68
CA GLN A 154 12.27 13.04 -4.18
C GLN A 154 10.74 13.24 -4.33
N ARG A 155 10.03 12.19 -4.75
CA ARG A 155 8.56 12.20 -4.80
C ARG A 155 7.94 12.32 -3.41
N LEU A 156 8.44 11.54 -2.44
CA LEU A 156 7.98 11.59 -1.05
C LEU A 156 8.28 12.94 -0.39
N GLN A 157 9.40 13.58 -0.70
CA GLN A 157 9.71 14.94 -0.23
C GLN A 157 8.71 15.97 -0.75
N SER A 158 8.37 15.92 -2.05
CA SER A 158 7.36 16.81 -2.63
C SER A 158 5.95 16.58 -2.04
N GLU A 159 5.64 15.33 -1.68
CA GLU A 159 4.37 14.98 -1.06
C GLU A 159 4.31 15.48 0.40
N VAL A 160 5.39 15.35 1.17
CA VAL A 160 5.49 15.89 2.54
C VAL A 160 5.35 17.42 2.54
N GLU A 161 5.94 18.12 1.58
CA GLU A 161 5.80 19.58 1.46
C GLU A 161 4.35 19.98 1.13
N SER A 162 3.70 19.24 0.22
CA SER A 162 2.29 19.48 -0.12
C SER A 162 1.35 19.21 1.07
N LEU A 163 1.62 18.17 1.86
CA LEU A 163 0.84 17.83 3.05
C LEU A 163 1.05 18.86 4.17
N LYS A 164 2.27 19.40 4.33
CA LYS A 164 2.55 20.51 5.27
C LYS A 164 1.80 21.78 4.87
N ALA A 165 1.71 22.09 3.57
CA ALA A 165 0.95 23.23 3.08
C ALA A 165 -0.56 23.07 3.37
N GLN A 166 -1.11 21.87 3.14
CA GLN A 166 -2.51 21.56 3.45
C GLN A 166 -2.81 21.63 4.95
N ALA A 167 -1.88 21.20 5.81
CA ALA A 167 -2.03 21.32 7.26
C ALA A 167 -2.06 22.78 7.74
N ALA A 168 -1.19 23.64 7.17
CA ALA A 168 -1.17 25.07 7.48
C ALA A 168 -2.47 25.78 7.05
N GLU A 169 -3.05 25.37 5.92
CA GLU A 169 -4.34 25.87 5.44
C GLU A 169 -5.51 25.43 6.35
N ALA A 170 -5.51 24.17 6.80
CA ALA A 170 -6.50 23.67 7.75
C ALA A 170 -6.47 24.44 9.09
N ASP A 171 -5.29 24.79 9.59
CA ASP A 171 -5.13 25.60 10.80
C ASP A 171 -5.60 27.06 10.62
N LYS A 172 -5.47 27.62 9.41
CA LYS A 172 -6.01 28.95 9.09
C LYS A 172 -7.55 28.92 9.12
N LEU A 173 -8.16 27.92 8.50
CA LEU A 173 -9.62 27.74 8.48
C LEU A 173 -10.19 27.46 9.87
N ARG A 174 -9.45 26.76 10.74
CA ARG A 174 -9.86 26.55 12.15
C ARG A 174 -9.93 27.88 12.92
N ARG A 175 -8.92 28.74 12.80
CA ARG A 175 -8.91 30.07 13.44
C ARG A 175 -10.03 30.97 12.92
N GLU A 176 -10.33 30.89 11.62
CA GLU A 176 -11.44 31.63 11.03
C GLU A 176 -12.80 31.15 11.58
N ASN A 177 -12.99 29.84 11.72
CA ASN A 177 -14.18 29.26 12.34
C ASN A 177 -14.34 29.65 13.82
N GLU A 178 -13.27 29.72 14.59
CA GLU A 178 -13.31 30.21 15.98
C GLU A 178 -13.73 31.68 16.04
N ASN A 179 -13.19 32.51 15.14
CA ASN A 179 -13.55 33.93 15.07
C ASN A 179 -15.01 34.15 14.63
N LEU A 180 -15.50 33.36 13.67
CA LEU A 180 -16.90 33.38 13.25
C LEU A 180 -17.83 32.92 14.37
N ARG A 181 -17.47 31.87 15.12
CA ARG A 181 -18.23 31.42 16.30
C ARG A 181 -18.31 32.50 17.39
N ALA A 182 -17.20 33.20 17.66
CA ALA A 182 -17.20 34.33 18.59
C ALA A 182 -18.10 35.48 18.11
N LYS A 183 -18.11 35.75 16.79
CA LYS A 183 -18.98 36.78 16.20
C LYS A 183 -20.46 36.41 16.26
N VAL A 184 -20.79 35.13 16.04
CA VAL A 184 -22.16 34.60 16.19
C VAL A 184 -22.61 34.74 17.65
N GLN A 185 -21.78 34.39 18.63
CA GLN A 185 -22.11 34.58 20.05
C GLN A 185 -22.34 36.05 20.40
N LYS A 186 -21.52 36.96 19.88
CA LYS A 186 -21.68 38.40 20.09
C LYS A 186 -22.99 38.93 19.49
N LEU A 187 -23.33 38.52 18.27
CA LEU A 187 -24.60 38.88 17.64
C LEU A 187 -25.79 38.29 18.39
N GLN A 188 -25.66 37.08 18.95
CA GLN A 188 -26.69 36.47 19.80
C GLN A 188 -26.90 37.22 21.12
N SER A 189 -25.84 37.74 21.75
CA SER A 189 -25.99 38.58 22.95
C SER A 189 -26.62 39.94 22.63
N GLU A 190 -26.22 40.57 21.51
CA GLU A 190 -26.84 41.82 21.05
C GLU A 190 -28.34 41.62 20.71
N LEU A 191 -28.70 40.46 20.14
CA LEU A 191 -30.10 40.09 19.88
C LEU A 191 -30.87 39.80 21.17
N ALA A 192 -30.24 39.19 22.16
CA ALA A 192 -30.84 38.96 23.48
C ALA A 192 -31.10 40.29 24.21
N GLU A 193 -30.18 41.25 24.14
CA GLU A 193 -30.34 42.61 24.68
C GLU A 193 -31.42 43.41 23.94
N ALA A 194 -31.50 43.28 22.60
CA ALA A 194 -32.58 43.85 21.81
C ALA A 194 -33.94 43.19 22.13
N SER A 195 -33.97 41.89 22.44
CA SER A 195 -35.20 41.20 22.84
C SER A 195 -35.67 41.59 24.25
N ALA A 196 -34.76 41.89 25.18
CA ALA A 196 -35.08 42.36 26.53
C ALA A 196 -35.75 43.75 26.54
N SER A 197 -35.46 44.59 25.55
CA SER A 197 -36.10 45.92 25.36
C SER A 197 -37.45 45.86 24.61
N SER A 198 -37.90 44.68 24.18
CA SER A 198 -39.11 44.48 23.36
C SER A 198 -40.30 43.82 24.09
N SER A 199 -40.27 43.71 25.42
CA SER A 199 -41.29 43.04 26.24
C SER A 199 -42.66 43.73 26.30
N SER A 200 -42.98 44.65 25.38
CA SER A 200 -44.25 45.36 25.29
C SER A 200 -44.79 45.47 23.86
N ALA A 201 -44.97 44.34 23.15
CA ALA A 201 -45.84 44.33 21.97
C ALA A 201 -46.43 42.93 21.69
N SER A 202 -47.71 42.77 22.04
CA SER A 202 -48.54 41.65 21.66
C SER A 202 -49.01 41.76 20.21
N GLY A 203 -48.86 40.66 19.45
CA GLY A 203 -49.87 40.21 18.51
C GLY A 203 -49.96 40.90 17.15
N SER A 204 -49.05 40.58 16.23
CA SER A 204 -49.42 40.29 14.84
C SER A 204 -48.41 39.30 14.23
N SER A 205 -48.88 38.11 13.91
CA SER A 205 -48.07 37.06 13.28
C SER A 205 -47.91 37.36 11.79
N ASP A 206 -46.82 38.05 11.45
CA ASP A 206 -46.47 38.41 10.08
C ASP A 206 -45.92 37.17 9.33
N PRO A 207 -46.62 36.65 8.31
CA PRO A 207 -46.31 35.36 7.69
C PRO A 207 -44.94 35.34 6.99
N ALA A 208 -44.46 36.50 6.53
CA ALA A 208 -43.14 36.65 5.92
C ALA A 208 -41.99 36.46 6.93
N LEU A 209 -42.19 36.82 8.20
CA LEU A 209 -41.19 36.66 9.25
C LEU A 209 -41.09 35.18 9.67
N SER A 210 -42.24 34.51 9.77
CA SER A 210 -42.30 33.07 10.05
C SER A 210 -41.63 32.23 8.95
N GLN A 211 -41.77 32.61 7.68
CA GLN A 211 -41.09 31.95 6.56
C GLN A 211 -39.57 32.15 6.58
N LYS A 212 -39.09 33.35 6.97
CA LYS A 212 -37.66 33.60 7.14
C LYS A 212 -37.07 32.81 8.30
N LEU A 213 -37.80 32.69 9.40
CA LEU A 213 -37.41 31.84 10.53
C LEU A 213 -37.28 30.37 10.14
N SER A 214 -38.26 29.82 9.41
CA SER A 214 -38.17 28.42 8.95
C SER A 214 -37.02 28.20 7.96
N ALA A 215 -36.75 29.16 7.07
CA ALA A 215 -35.63 29.07 6.13
C ALA A 215 -34.26 29.13 6.84
N LEU A 216 -34.12 30.03 7.82
CA LEU A 216 -32.92 30.12 8.66
C LEU A 216 -32.71 28.86 9.50
N GLU A 217 -33.78 28.25 10.00
CA GLU A 217 -33.71 27.03 10.79
C GLU A 217 -33.29 25.81 9.94
N GLU A 218 -33.74 25.73 8.68
CA GLU A 218 -33.29 24.73 7.71
C GLU A 218 -31.81 24.94 7.33
N GLU A 219 -31.39 26.18 7.07
CA GLU A 219 -29.99 26.50 6.76
C GLU A 219 -29.06 26.15 7.94
N LEU A 220 -29.49 26.45 9.17
CA LEU A 220 -28.76 26.11 10.39
C LEU A 220 -28.70 24.60 10.63
N SER A 221 -29.74 23.85 10.27
CA SER A 221 -29.73 22.39 10.25
C SER A 221 -28.73 21.83 9.23
N ASN A 222 -28.68 22.41 8.03
CA ASN A 222 -27.75 22.01 6.97
C ASN A 222 -26.29 22.29 7.35
N GLU A 223 -26.00 23.44 7.97
CA GLU A 223 -24.66 23.76 8.46
C GLU A 223 -24.23 22.85 9.61
N ARG A 224 -25.14 22.52 10.53
CA ARG A 224 -24.87 21.51 11.58
C ARG A 224 -24.52 20.15 10.98
N ALA A 225 -25.23 19.74 9.93
CA ALA A 225 -24.94 18.48 9.24
C ALA A 225 -23.56 18.50 8.53
N ARG A 226 -23.21 19.61 7.86
CA ARG A 226 -21.88 19.78 7.25
C ARG A 226 -20.76 19.76 8.29
N ASN A 227 -20.93 20.44 9.42
CA ASN A 227 -19.94 20.46 10.49
C ASN A 227 -19.77 19.06 11.12
N ALA A 228 -20.87 18.35 11.38
CA ALA A 228 -20.81 16.96 11.84
C ALA A 228 -20.09 16.03 10.86
N GLN A 229 -20.29 16.23 9.55
CA GLN A 229 -19.57 15.49 8.51
C GLN A 229 -18.06 15.79 8.52
N GLN A 230 -17.66 17.06 8.71
CA GLN A 230 -16.26 17.46 8.80
C GLN A 230 -15.59 16.90 10.05
N GLU A 231 -16.27 16.92 11.20
CA GLU A 231 -15.80 16.29 12.43
C GLU A 231 -15.60 14.78 12.27
N GLY A 232 -16.48 14.10 11.53
CA GLY A 232 -16.31 12.69 11.17
C GLY A 232 -15.03 12.46 10.35
N LYS A 233 -14.79 13.27 9.31
CA LYS A 233 -13.57 13.18 8.48
C LYS A 233 -12.30 13.43 9.31
N LEU A 234 -12.34 14.39 10.25
CA LEU A 234 -11.22 14.67 11.14
C LEU A 234 -10.88 13.46 12.01
N ARG A 235 -11.88 12.80 12.61
CA ARG A 235 -11.66 11.60 13.42
C ARG A 235 -11.07 10.44 12.63
N ASP A 236 -11.52 10.25 11.38
CA ASP A 236 -10.97 9.23 10.49
C ASP A 236 -9.50 9.53 10.15
N LEU A 237 -9.18 10.80 9.85
CA LEU A 237 -7.81 11.23 9.56
C LEU A 237 -6.90 11.09 10.79
N GLU A 238 -7.36 11.47 11.98
CA GLU A 238 -6.63 11.29 13.24
C GLU A 238 -6.34 9.80 13.50
N SER A 239 -7.33 8.94 13.26
CA SER A 239 -7.17 7.48 13.42
C SER A 239 -6.13 6.90 12.46
N ARG A 240 -6.11 7.39 11.20
CA ARG A 240 -5.08 7.01 10.22
C ARG A 240 -3.71 7.53 10.61
N PHE A 241 -3.61 8.76 11.10
CA PHE A 241 -2.36 9.35 11.56
C PHE A 241 -1.76 8.58 12.73
N ILE A 242 -2.56 8.22 13.73
CA ILE A 242 -2.13 7.40 14.87
C ILE A 242 -1.61 6.03 14.39
N SER A 243 -2.32 5.40 13.46
CA SER A 243 -1.91 4.11 12.90
C SER A 243 -0.60 4.21 12.11
N ALA A 244 -0.43 5.27 11.31
CA ALA A 244 0.79 5.55 10.57
C ALA A 244 1.97 5.79 11.52
N LYS A 245 1.79 6.62 12.56
CA LYS A 245 2.81 6.88 13.58
C LYS A 245 3.22 5.62 14.35
N LYS A 246 2.25 4.74 14.66
CA LYS A 246 2.55 3.44 15.26
C LYS A 246 3.37 2.55 14.31
N GLY A 247 3.05 2.58 13.01
CA GLY A 247 3.81 1.88 11.97
C GLY A 247 5.26 2.38 11.87
N GLU A 248 5.44 3.70 11.88
CA GLU A 248 6.77 4.36 11.86
C GLU A 248 7.61 3.94 13.08
N ASN A 249 7.04 4.01 14.29
CA ASN A 249 7.75 3.58 15.50
C ASN A 249 8.12 2.10 15.46
N ALA A 250 7.25 1.23 14.93
CA ALA A 250 7.56 -0.18 14.77
C ALA A 250 8.70 -0.42 13.74
N ALA A 251 8.78 0.39 12.69
CA ALA A 251 9.88 0.33 11.73
C ALA A 251 11.21 0.78 12.36
N VAL A 252 11.19 1.84 13.17
CA VAL A 252 12.38 2.31 13.92
C VAL A 252 12.90 1.24 14.86
N GLU A 253 12.02 0.55 15.60
CA GLU A 253 12.45 -0.54 16.48
C GLU A 253 13.05 -1.72 15.70
N ARG A 254 12.47 -2.08 14.54
CA ARG A 254 13.06 -3.12 13.67
C ARG A 254 14.44 -2.73 13.16
N TYR A 255 14.68 -1.46 12.87
CA TYR A 255 15.98 -0.97 12.44
C TYR A 255 17.03 -1.12 13.55
N LYS A 256 16.68 -0.74 14.79
CA LYS A 256 17.55 -0.95 15.96
C LYS A 256 17.88 -2.43 16.17
N ASP A 257 16.88 -3.31 16.10
CA ASP A 257 17.09 -4.75 16.21
C ASP A 257 18.03 -5.28 15.11
N LEU A 258 17.88 -4.77 13.89
CA LEU A 258 18.73 -5.15 12.76
C LEU A 258 20.18 -4.67 12.96
N GLU A 259 20.36 -3.47 13.50
CA GLU A 259 21.68 -2.93 13.84
C GLU A 259 22.39 -3.78 14.90
N VAL A 260 21.68 -4.24 15.93
CA VAL A 260 22.23 -5.17 16.93
C VAL A 260 22.65 -6.48 16.28
N LYS A 261 21.81 -7.05 15.40
CA LYS A 261 22.14 -8.29 14.67
C LYS A 261 23.34 -8.12 13.74
N TYR A 262 23.46 -6.97 13.10
CA TYR A 262 24.60 -6.65 12.25
C TYR A 262 25.89 -6.57 13.07
N ARG A 263 25.86 -5.91 14.24
CA ARG A 263 27.01 -5.87 15.16
C ARG A 263 27.42 -7.26 15.65
N GLU A 264 26.44 -8.10 16.00
CA GLU A 264 26.70 -9.49 16.41
C GLU A 264 27.34 -10.29 15.27
N LEU A 265 26.78 -10.20 14.06
CA LEU A 265 27.31 -10.87 12.88
C LEU A 265 28.74 -10.43 12.56
N LYS A 266 29.03 -9.12 12.66
CA LYS A 266 30.37 -8.56 12.49
C LYS A 266 31.36 -9.19 13.48
N SER A 267 31.00 -9.27 14.75
CA SER A 267 31.85 -9.91 15.78
C SER A 267 32.13 -11.39 15.47
N GLN A 268 31.13 -12.13 14.99
CA GLN A 268 31.30 -13.53 14.59
C GLN A 268 32.25 -13.67 13.40
N MET A 269 32.19 -12.75 12.42
CA MET A 269 33.08 -12.73 11.27
C MET A 269 34.53 -12.43 11.66
N GLU A 270 34.75 -11.48 12.57
CA GLU A 270 36.07 -11.19 13.14
C GLU A 270 36.65 -12.42 13.88
N GLN A 271 35.82 -13.12 14.66
CA GLN A 271 36.20 -14.36 15.33
C GLN A 271 36.57 -15.46 14.33
N ALA A 272 35.80 -15.61 13.24
CA ALA A 272 36.08 -16.58 12.19
C ALA A 272 37.41 -16.27 11.47
N GLN A 273 37.63 -15.00 11.10
CA GLN A 273 38.89 -14.54 10.50
C GLN A 273 40.10 -14.86 11.39
N GLY A 274 40.00 -14.58 12.70
CA GLY A 274 41.06 -14.88 13.66
C GLY A 274 41.33 -16.38 13.82
N THR A 275 40.29 -17.22 13.69
CA THR A 275 40.41 -18.68 13.75
C THR A 275 41.09 -19.22 12.50
N LEU A 276 40.70 -18.73 11.32
CA LEU A 276 41.32 -19.09 10.03
C LEU A 276 42.79 -18.67 9.98
N TYR A 277 43.13 -17.49 10.51
CA TYR A 277 44.52 -17.05 10.62
C TYR A 277 45.35 -18.02 11.47
N ARG A 278 44.85 -18.43 12.64
CA ARG A 278 45.54 -19.42 13.50
C ARG A 278 45.69 -20.76 12.79
N ALA A 279 44.64 -21.24 12.12
CA ALA A 279 44.66 -22.50 11.37
C ALA A 279 45.68 -22.48 10.23
N ALA A 280 45.78 -21.38 9.47
CA ALA A 280 46.76 -21.21 8.40
C ALA A 280 48.23 -21.22 8.90
N THR A 281 48.45 -20.81 10.16
CA THR A 281 49.78 -20.80 10.80
C THR A 281 50.20 -22.12 11.42
N LEU A 282 49.34 -23.14 11.43
CA LEU A 282 49.68 -24.46 11.98
C LEU A 282 50.76 -25.15 11.13
N SER A 283 51.74 -25.75 11.82
CA SER A 283 52.77 -26.57 11.20
C SER A 283 52.21 -27.92 10.75
N GLY A 284 52.68 -28.43 9.61
CA GLY A 284 52.23 -29.73 9.06
C GLY A 284 51.05 -29.69 8.10
N LEU A 285 50.50 -28.50 7.78
CA LEU A 285 49.53 -28.35 6.69
C LEU A 285 50.22 -28.29 5.31
N ASP A 286 49.59 -28.96 4.34
CA ASP A 286 49.96 -28.89 2.92
C ASP A 286 49.82 -27.47 2.35
N ALA A 287 50.57 -27.18 1.29
CA ALA A 287 50.62 -25.85 0.68
C ALA A 287 49.26 -25.41 0.12
N ASP A 288 48.52 -26.33 -0.49
CA ASP A 288 47.20 -26.06 -1.08
C ASP A 288 46.17 -25.74 0.01
N MET A 289 46.14 -26.49 1.11
CA MET A 289 45.26 -26.20 2.26
C MET A 289 45.57 -24.84 2.91
N LYS A 290 46.85 -24.46 2.99
CA LYS A 290 47.23 -23.13 3.47
C LYS A 290 46.78 -22.03 2.53
N HIS A 291 46.81 -22.28 1.22
CA HIS A 291 46.31 -21.34 0.24
C HIS A 291 44.81 -21.12 0.40
N GLU A 292 44.01 -22.19 0.49
CA GLU A 292 42.55 -22.10 0.71
C GLU A 292 42.19 -21.37 2.02
N LEU A 293 42.89 -21.66 3.12
CA LEU A 293 42.69 -20.97 4.40
C LEU A 293 43.02 -19.47 4.33
N ASN A 294 44.04 -19.10 3.56
CA ASN A 294 44.40 -17.71 3.33
C ASN A 294 43.36 -16.99 2.45
N GLU A 295 42.85 -17.64 1.40
CA GLU A 295 41.77 -17.09 0.57
C GLU A 295 40.49 -16.86 1.37
N MET A 296 40.08 -17.84 2.20
CA MET A 296 38.93 -17.68 3.09
C MET A 296 39.13 -16.52 4.07
N ARG A 297 40.30 -16.42 4.70
CA ARG A 297 40.64 -15.32 5.61
C ARG A 297 40.56 -13.97 4.90
N ASP A 298 41.06 -13.89 3.67
CA ASP A 298 41.11 -12.63 2.92
C ASP A 298 39.71 -12.23 2.41
N PHE A 299 38.82 -13.20 2.12
CA PHE A 299 37.40 -12.95 1.89
C PHE A 299 36.69 -12.33 3.11
N PHE A 300 36.89 -12.89 4.31
CA PHE A 300 36.30 -12.30 5.53
C PHE A 300 36.85 -10.90 5.82
N ARG A 301 38.15 -10.67 5.55
CA ARG A 301 38.78 -9.35 5.69
C ARG A 301 38.17 -8.32 4.74
N ASP A 302 37.95 -8.71 3.49
CA ASP A 302 37.37 -7.84 2.46
C ASP A 302 35.94 -7.40 2.83
N ILE A 303 35.12 -8.33 3.30
CA ILE A 303 33.76 -8.00 3.76
C ILE A 303 33.79 -7.04 4.96
N LEU A 304 34.68 -7.27 5.92
CA LEU A 304 34.82 -6.40 7.09
C LEU A 304 35.29 -4.99 6.71
N GLN A 305 36.15 -4.85 5.69
CA GLN A 305 36.61 -3.55 5.19
C GLN A 305 35.49 -2.78 4.48
N HIS A 306 34.73 -3.44 3.60
CA HIS A 306 33.57 -2.81 2.94
C HIS A 306 32.47 -2.42 3.95
N SER A 307 32.34 -3.19 5.04
CA SER A 307 31.39 -2.92 6.14
C SER A 307 31.70 -1.64 6.93
N ASP A 308 32.95 -1.17 6.90
CA ASP A 308 33.39 0.04 7.60
C ASP A 308 33.29 1.30 6.72
N GLU A 309 33.36 1.16 5.39
CA GLU A 309 33.28 2.27 4.42
C GLU A 309 31.84 2.74 4.15
N GLU A 310 30.83 1.88 4.29
CA GLU A 310 29.41 2.27 4.12
C GLU A 310 28.78 2.88 5.40
N GLY A 311 29.55 2.99 6.49
CA GLY A 311 29.10 3.48 7.80
C GLY A 311 29.44 4.94 8.13
N GLU A 312 30.24 5.64 7.31
CA GLU A 312 30.54 7.10 7.41
C GLU A 312 29.65 7.93 6.47
#